data_AF-A0A7S1T110-F1
#
_entry.id   AF-A0A7S1T110-F1
#
_cell.length_a   1.000
_cell.length_b   1.000
_cell.length_c   1.000
_cell.angle_alpha   90.00
_cell.angle_beta   90.00
_cell.angle_gamma   90.00
#
_symmetry.space_group_name_H-M   'P 1'
#
loop_
_entity.id
_entity.type
_entity.pdbx_description
1 polymer ?
#
loop_
_entity_poly.entity_id
_entity_poly.type
_entity_poly.pdbx_seq_one_letter_code
_entity_poly.pdbx_strand_id
1 'polypeptide(L)'
;GLTDEQDRWVGGEAVVVQVGDILDRGDDEVAICYFLERLEREAAAAGGALYILNGNHEVMNAGGDFRYATKGGSEDFLRWRTFQNFAANLKVLLSPFPPHG
;
A
#
# COMPACT_ATOMS: atom_id res chain seq x y z
N GLY A 1 -1.24 20.15 10.20
CA GLY A 1 -1.75 19.04 9.36
C GLY A 1 -2.01 17.83 10.23
N LEU A 2 -2.39 16.71 9.64
CA LEU A 2 -2.51 15.42 10.35
C LEU A 2 -1.16 14.67 10.42
N THR A 3 -0.18 15.11 9.63
CA THR A 3 1.20 14.62 9.60
C THR A 3 2.21 15.70 9.95
N ASP A 4 3.37 15.28 10.47
CA ASP A 4 4.56 16.11 10.64
C ASP A 4 5.43 16.16 9.36
N GLU A 5 6.59 16.84 9.44
CA GLU A 5 7.55 16.97 8.34
C GLU A 5 8.25 15.64 7.96
N GLN A 6 8.04 14.58 8.73
CA GLN A 6 8.54 13.24 8.47
C GLN A 6 7.41 12.28 8.10
N ASP A 7 6.25 12.80 7.72
CA ASP A 7 5.06 12.04 7.35
C ASP A 7 4.57 11.08 8.45
N ARG A 8 4.75 11.44 9.72
CA ARG A 8 4.23 10.67 10.86
C ARG A 8 2.95 11.29 11.39
N TRP A 9 2.04 10.45 11.88
CA TRP A 9 0.79 10.88 12.48
C TRP A 9 1.01 11.82 13.67
N VAL A 10 0.37 12.99 13.60
CA VAL A 10 0.26 13.97 14.71
C VAL A 10 -1.19 14.40 14.94
N GLY A 11 -2.15 13.68 14.36
CA GLY A 11 -3.59 13.99 14.46
C GLY A 11 -4.23 13.63 15.80
N GLY A 12 -3.50 13.01 16.74
CA GLY A 12 -4.04 12.58 18.04
C GLY A 12 -5.21 11.62 17.87
N GLU A 13 -6.34 11.94 18.54
CA GLU A 13 -7.59 11.17 18.53
C GLU A 13 -8.47 11.43 17.29
N ALA A 14 -7.97 12.17 16.29
CA ALA A 14 -8.74 12.46 15.09
C ALA A 14 -9.15 11.18 14.34
N VAL A 15 -10.38 11.19 13.80
CA VAL A 15 -10.87 10.18 12.87
C VAL A 15 -10.85 10.76 11.46
N VAL A 16 -10.16 10.08 10.56
CA VAL A 16 -9.96 10.50 9.17
C VAL A 16 -10.52 9.41 8.26
N VAL A 17 -11.15 9.83 7.16
CA VAL A 17 -11.65 8.93 6.13
C VAL A 17 -11.04 9.32 4.80
N GLN A 18 -10.19 8.46 4.26
CA GLN A 18 -9.73 8.50 2.87
C GLN A 18 -10.82 7.84 2.01
N VAL A 19 -11.36 8.55 1.04
CA VAL A 19 -12.61 8.20 0.35
C VAL A 19 -12.43 7.39 -0.94
N GLY A 20 -11.28 6.72 -1.12
CA GLY A 20 -10.95 5.91 -2.30
C GLY A 20 -10.19 6.65 -3.39
N ASP A 21 -10.01 5.98 -4.53
CA ASP A 21 -9.25 6.44 -5.70
C ASP A 21 -7.77 6.72 -5.37
N ILE A 22 -7.13 5.72 -4.76
CA ILE A 22 -5.68 5.69 -4.51
C ILE A 22 -4.95 5.16 -5.74
N LEU A 23 -5.54 4.19 -6.45
CA LEU A 23 -4.97 3.58 -7.63
C LEU A 23 -5.22 4.40 -8.90
N ASP A 24 -4.42 4.11 -9.92
CA ASP A 24 -4.40 4.71 -11.26
C ASP A 24 -3.99 6.20 -11.32
N ARG A 25 -3.72 6.68 -12.55
CA ARG A 25 -3.37 8.07 -12.91
C ARG A 25 -2.08 8.65 -12.33
N GLY A 26 -1.39 7.92 -11.44
CA GLY A 26 -0.09 8.26 -10.89
C GLY A 26 0.91 7.11 -11.02
N ASP A 27 2.17 7.36 -10.63
CA ASP A 27 3.26 6.39 -10.78
C ASP A 27 3.83 5.90 -9.42
N ASP A 28 3.24 6.36 -8.30
CA ASP A 28 3.71 6.13 -6.92
C ASP A 28 2.69 5.35 -6.07
N GLU A 29 1.79 4.59 -6.70
CA GLU A 29 0.65 3.92 -6.07
C GLU A 29 1.07 3.00 -4.93
N VAL A 30 2.14 2.22 -5.10
CA VAL A 30 2.64 1.30 -4.06
C VAL A 30 3.13 2.09 -2.84
N ALA A 31 3.84 3.20 -3.06
CA ALA A 31 4.35 4.04 -1.97
C ALA A 31 3.21 4.69 -1.18
N ILE A 32 2.17 5.17 -1.86
CA ILE A 32 0.97 5.74 -1.23
C ILE A 32 0.24 4.69 -0.40
N CYS A 33 0.06 3.48 -0.91
CA CYS A 33 -0.55 2.37 -0.17
C CYS A 33 0.21 2.07 1.14
N TYR A 34 1.55 1.96 1.09
CA TYR A 34 2.36 1.75 2.29
C TYR A 34 2.33 2.94 3.25
N PHE A 35 2.30 4.16 2.73
CA PHE A 35 2.15 5.36 3.55
C PHE A 35 0.84 5.35 4.33
N LEU A 36 -0.28 5.08 3.65
CA LEU A 36 -1.60 5.04 4.29
C LEU A 36 -1.73 3.87 5.27
N GLU A 37 -1.20 2.68 4.95
CA GLU A 37 -1.16 1.54 5.88
C GLU A 37 -0.36 1.85 7.14
N ARG A 38 0.80 2.51 6.99
CA ARG A 38 1.60 2.97 8.15
C ARG A 38 0.83 3.99 8.97
N LEU A 39 0.24 4.98 8.31
CA LEU A 39 -0.45 6.08 8.98
C LEU A 39 -1.71 5.61 9.72
N GLU A 40 -2.42 4.60 9.19
CA GLU A 40 -3.53 3.93 9.87
C GLU A 40 -3.09 3.32 11.21
N ARG A 41 -1.95 2.62 11.22
CA ARG A 41 -1.39 2.03 12.44
C ARG A 41 -0.97 3.10 13.45
N GLU A 42 -0.34 4.18 12.97
CA GLU A 42 0.09 5.29 13.82
C GLU A 42 -1.13 6.04 14.42
N ALA A 43 -2.17 6.27 13.63
CA ALA A 43 -3.43 6.87 14.10
C ALA A 43 -4.08 6.03 15.20
N ALA A 44 -4.21 4.71 14.97
CA ALA A 44 -4.75 3.79 15.96
C ALA A 44 -3.93 3.77 17.27
N ALA A 45 -2.60 3.80 17.15
CA ALA A 45 -1.70 3.84 18.32
C ALA A 45 -1.83 5.14 19.12
N ALA A 46 -2.23 6.25 18.49
CA ALA A 46 -2.46 7.54 19.13
C ALA A 46 -3.89 7.73 19.67
N GLY A 47 -4.77 6.71 19.55
CA GLY A 47 -6.16 6.77 19.98
C GLY A 47 -7.12 7.36 18.92
N GLY A 48 -6.62 7.67 17.72
CA GLY A 48 -7.41 8.10 16.57
C GLY A 48 -7.72 6.94 15.61
N ALA A 49 -8.13 7.29 14.39
CA ALA A 49 -8.36 6.31 13.33
C ALA A 49 -8.17 6.92 11.93
N LEU A 50 -7.71 6.10 10.99
CA LEU A 50 -7.75 6.39 9.56
C LEU A 50 -8.46 5.24 8.87
N TYR A 51 -9.60 5.51 8.24
CA TYR A 51 -10.33 4.54 7.44
C TYR A 51 -10.10 4.82 5.96
N ILE A 52 -9.71 3.79 5.21
CA ILE A 52 -9.45 3.86 3.78
C ILE A 52 -10.58 3.12 3.07
N LEU A 53 -11.33 3.83 2.24
CA LEU A 53 -12.44 3.26 1.48
C LEU A 53 -11.98 2.85 0.08
N ASN A 54 -12.73 1.94 -0.54
CA ASN A 54 -12.53 1.61 -1.95
C ASN A 54 -13.33 2.58 -2.82
N GLY A 55 -12.63 3.29 -3.71
CA GLY A 55 -13.20 4.11 -4.76
C GLY A 55 -13.52 3.30 -6.01
N ASN A 56 -13.90 3.99 -7.09
CA ASN A 56 -14.16 3.32 -8.35
C ASN A 56 -12.88 2.75 -8.98
N HIS A 57 -11.73 3.38 -8.76
CA HIS A 57 -10.46 2.89 -9.28
C HIS A 57 -10.01 1.59 -8.62
N GLU A 58 -10.18 1.43 -7.29
CA GLU A 58 -9.91 0.16 -6.60
C GLU A 58 -10.82 -0.96 -7.11
N VAL A 59 -12.12 -0.67 -7.30
CA VAL A 59 -13.09 -1.66 -7.80
C VAL A 59 -12.78 -2.07 -9.24
N MET A 60 -12.40 -1.12 -10.11
CA MET A 60 -11.98 -1.42 -11.49
C MET A 60 -10.71 -2.29 -11.52
N ASN A 61 -9.67 -1.89 -10.78
CA ASN A 61 -8.41 -2.65 -10.71
C ASN A 61 -8.64 -4.07 -10.19
N ALA A 62 -9.41 -4.24 -9.12
CA ALA A 62 -9.75 -5.57 -8.59
C ALA A 62 -10.58 -6.41 -9.58
N GLY A 63 -11.37 -5.76 -10.43
CA GLY A 63 -12.12 -6.37 -11.53
C GLY A 63 -11.30 -6.67 -12.79
N GLY A 64 -10.00 -6.32 -12.82
CA GLY A 64 -9.13 -6.49 -13.98
C GLY A 64 -9.26 -5.40 -15.05
N ASP A 65 -9.91 -4.28 -14.73
CA ASP A 65 -10.04 -3.12 -15.60
C ASP A 65 -8.96 -2.07 -15.27
N PHE A 66 -7.91 -2.06 -16.09
CA PHE A 66 -6.72 -1.20 -15.92
C PHE A 66 -6.68 -0.03 -16.90
N ARG A 67 -7.82 0.38 -17.46
CA ARG A 67 -7.87 1.41 -18.52
C ARG A 67 -7.27 2.77 -18.11
N TYR A 68 -7.18 3.05 -16.82
CA TYR A 68 -6.63 4.29 -16.28
C TYR A 68 -5.22 4.14 -15.67
N ALA A 69 -4.69 2.92 -15.65
CA ALA A 69 -3.34 2.68 -15.19
C ALA A 69 -2.35 3.36 -16.15
N THR A 70 -1.37 4.06 -15.59
CA THR A 70 -0.27 4.60 -16.36
C THR A 70 0.75 3.49 -16.63
N LYS A 71 1.64 3.73 -17.60
CA LYS A 71 2.79 2.86 -17.79
C LYS A 71 3.69 2.85 -16.54
N GLY A 72 3.90 4.01 -15.91
CA GLY A 72 4.75 4.14 -14.73
C GLY A 72 4.17 3.42 -13.51
N GLY A 73 2.88 3.56 -13.24
CA GLY A 73 2.18 2.81 -12.19
C GLY A 73 2.22 1.30 -12.42
N SER A 74 2.03 0.84 -13.67
CA SER A 74 2.21 -0.58 -14.01
C SER A 74 3.64 -1.07 -13.73
N GLU A 75 4.65 -0.28 -14.10
CA GLU A 75 6.05 -0.58 -13.80
C GLU A 75 6.34 -0.56 -12.30
N ASP A 76 5.65 0.27 -11.52
CA ASP A 76 5.76 0.34 -10.07
C ASP A 76 5.33 -0.97 -9.41
N PHE A 77 4.16 -1.49 -9.77
CA PHE A 77 3.70 -2.80 -9.30
C PHE A 77 4.61 -3.95 -9.76
N LEU A 78 5.18 -3.87 -10.98
CA LEU A 78 6.13 -4.88 -11.46
C LEU A 78 7.43 -4.88 -10.64
N ARG A 79 7.97 -3.69 -10.32
CA ARG A 79 9.15 -3.57 -9.45
C ARG A 79 8.86 -4.13 -8.06
N TRP A 80 7.75 -3.72 -7.46
CA TRP A 80 7.32 -4.21 -6.16
C TRP A 80 7.17 -5.74 -6.14
N ARG A 81 6.45 -6.31 -7.11
CA ARG A 81 6.27 -7.77 -7.24
C ARG A 81 7.59 -8.51 -7.43
N THR A 82 8.51 -7.95 -8.20
CA THR A 82 9.84 -8.53 -8.42
C THR A 82 10.60 -8.63 -7.10
N PHE A 83 10.58 -7.58 -6.28
CA PHE A 83 11.24 -7.59 -4.99
C PHE A 83 10.58 -8.57 -4.00
N GLN A 84 9.25 -8.62 -3.97
CA GLN A 84 8.51 -9.59 -3.14
C GLN A 84 8.87 -11.04 -3.51
N ASN A 85 8.92 -11.35 -4.81
CA ASN A 85 9.30 -12.68 -5.30
C ASN A 85 10.76 -13.00 -4.97
N PHE A 86 11.67 -12.04 -5.14
CA PHE A 86 13.07 -12.21 -4.78
C PHE A 86 13.22 -12.53 -3.28
N ALA A 87 12.57 -11.75 -2.42
CA ALA A 87 12.59 -11.96 -0.98
C ALA A 87 11.98 -13.33 -0.58
N ALA A 88 10.87 -13.72 -1.22
CA ALA A 88 10.24 -15.02 -0.98
C ALA A 88 11.18 -16.18 -1.37
N ASN A 89 11.81 -16.11 -2.55
CA ASN A 89 12.75 -17.12 -3.02
C ASN A 89 13.98 -17.22 -2.10
N LEU A 90 14.49 -16.08 -1.62
CA LEU A 90 15.61 -16.06 -0.68
C LEU A 90 15.25 -16.77 0.64
N LYS A 91 14.04 -16.54 1.17
CA LYS A 91 13.56 -17.24 2.37
C LYS A 91 13.50 -18.75 2.18
N VAL A 92 13.07 -19.22 1.01
CA VAL A 92 13.06 -20.66 0.68
C VAL A 92 14.47 -21.22 0.60
N LEU A 93 15.38 -20.54 -0.10
CA LEU A 93 16.77 -20.98 -0.26
C LEU A 93 17.52 -21.05 1.08
N LEU A 94 17.24 -20.12 1.99
CA LEU A 94 17.87 -20.04 3.31
C LEU A 94 17.11 -20.81 4.39
N SER A 95 16.02 -21.51 4.06
CA SER A 95 15.27 -22.31 5.02
C SER A 95 16.10 -23.53 5.43
N PRO A 96 16.32 -23.78 6.74
CA PRO A 96 17.11 -24.91 7.23
C PRO A 96 16.44 -26.29 7.03
N PHE A 97 15.22 -26.34 6.49
CA PHE A 97 14.50 -27.56 6.16
C PHE A 97 14.08 -27.54 4.67
N PRO A 98 14.54 -28.49 3.84
CA PRO A 98 14.05 -28.61 2.47
C PRO A 98 12.58 -29.05 2.48
N PRO A 99 11.77 -28.66 1.49
CA PRO A 99 10.40 -29.15 1.38
C PRO A 99 10.42 -30.67 1.21
N HIS A 100 9.79 -31.38 2.14
CA HIS A 100 9.61 -32.83 2.06
C HIS A 100 8.77 -33.15 0.81
N GLY A 101 9.34 -33.93 -0.10
CA GLY A 101 8.63 -34.59 -1.20
C GLY A 101 7.98 -35.89 -0.75
#